data_AF-A0A084QH00-F1
#
_entry.id   AF-A0A084QH00-F1
#
_cell.length_a   1.000
_cell.length_b   1.000
_cell.length_c   1.000
_cell.angle_alpha   90.00
_cell.angle_beta   90.00
_cell.angle_gamma   90.00
#
_symmetry.space_group_name_H-M   'P 1'
#
loop_
_entity.id
_entity.type
_entity.pdbx_description
1 polymer ?
#
loop_
_entity_poly.entity_id
_entity_poly.type
_entity_poly.pdbx_seq_one_letter_code
_entity_poly.pdbx_strand_id
1 'polypeptide(L)'
;SRLELVLSAISSSLQPEPPPLLYLSLSPLPIDTLHSIRPCTSTSPTMQHGESSAFQPRTGSNLAVVSSQTSPRDSVEDVSNRSSQSSAVEPSARRRFKSYRLKGAYEKPWLTDPAVKKIRLNNIIVGTLIGLGVVLAGVAAFFMVWPYRQMPYCLVYEDNFETFNRDIWSHEVQLDGFGTGSFDWTTTDERNTYIDADGLHIVPTLTNETTSITNDDLWANYTLDLTRDGSCTSRRNTSCIITSDPIEGTMIPPVRSARISTRGTRGIRYGKVEVEARLPVGDWLWPAIWMMPEDSVYGEWPRSGEIDIMESRGNGRDYPEGGRDYHYGTLHWDHPAEHKTKGPSTETNAYWRTTGAKKIRRGDLSQGFHTYGIQWTEDYIYFYIDSRVHQILFIGFHDNRPMYERGHFRELSENQTLLENPWAESTSTSGNAPFDQKFYLIMNVAVGSRSGWFLDNMGDKPWIDGATNAQWDFWNAAEQWLPTWGEGDRRGMTVRSVKMWQAGACGADQELK
;
A
#
# COMPACT_ATOMS: atom_id res chain seq x y z
N SER A 1 -10.93 -6.94 36.20
CA SER A 1 -12.18 -6.15 36.03
C SER A 1 -11.94 -4.65 35.81
N ARG A 2 -11.43 -3.84 36.76
CA ARG A 2 -11.21 -2.38 36.50
C ARG A 2 -9.96 -2.02 35.70
N LEU A 3 -8.92 -2.86 35.74
CA LEU A 3 -7.70 -2.65 34.95
C LEU A 3 -7.90 -2.96 33.45
N GLU A 4 -8.74 -3.95 33.13
CA GLU A 4 -9.07 -4.35 31.75
C GLU A 4 -9.91 -3.30 31.02
N LEU A 5 -10.82 -2.62 31.74
CA LEU A 5 -11.60 -1.50 31.19
C LEU A 5 -10.73 -0.30 30.83
N VAL A 6 -9.67 -0.03 31.62
CA VAL A 6 -8.72 1.05 31.33
C VAL A 6 -7.78 0.65 30.18
N LEU A 7 -7.38 -0.62 30.08
CA LEU A 7 -6.54 -1.14 28.99
C LEU A 7 -7.29 -1.20 27.65
N SER A 8 -8.58 -1.51 27.66
CA SER A 8 -9.46 -1.45 26.47
C SER A 8 -9.59 -0.03 25.92
N ALA A 9 -9.76 0.96 26.81
CA ALA A 9 -9.88 2.38 26.44
C ALA A 9 -8.56 3.00 25.91
N ILE A 10 -7.41 2.49 26.33
CA ILE A 10 -6.10 2.94 25.81
C ILE A 10 -5.80 2.30 24.44
N SER A 11 -6.24 1.06 24.22
CA SER A 11 -6.12 0.39 22.91
C SER A 11 -6.96 1.08 21.83
N SER A 12 -8.16 1.55 22.18
CA SER A 12 -9.03 2.25 21.22
C SER A 12 -8.55 3.67 20.85
N SER A 13 -7.73 4.33 21.68
CA SER A 13 -7.27 5.71 21.42
C SER A 13 -5.95 5.79 20.65
N LEU A 14 -5.29 4.65 20.40
CA LEU A 14 -4.03 4.55 19.67
C LEU A 14 -4.22 4.09 18.20
N GLN A 15 -5.46 3.88 17.75
CA GLN A 15 -5.73 3.67 16.34
C GLN A 15 -5.66 5.03 15.61
N PRO A 16 -4.94 5.12 14.49
CA PRO A 16 -5.05 6.30 13.64
C PRO A 16 -6.50 6.39 13.16
N GLU A 17 -7.15 7.52 13.41
CA GLU A 17 -8.40 7.88 12.75
C GLU A 17 -8.19 7.71 11.23
N PRO A 18 -9.10 7.01 10.52
CA PRO A 18 -9.05 6.99 9.06
C PRO A 18 -9.12 8.44 8.53
N PRO A 19 -8.53 8.72 7.36
CA PRO A 19 -8.68 10.04 6.74
C PRO A 19 -10.18 10.35 6.60
N PRO A 20 -10.61 11.60 6.84
CA PRO A 20 -12.02 11.94 6.74
C PRO A 20 -12.48 11.82 5.29
N LEU A 21 -13.21 10.75 4.98
CA LEU A 21 -14.01 10.68 3.77
C LEU A 21 -15.20 11.63 3.95
N LEU A 22 -15.15 12.78 3.27
CA LEU A 22 -16.26 13.71 3.18
C LEU A 22 -17.39 13.09 2.35
N TYR A 23 -18.34 12.43 3.01
CA TYR A 23 -19.64 12.12 2.40
C TYR A 23 -20.68 13.16 2.81
N LEU A 24 -21.10 13.96 1.84
CA LEU A 24 -22.32 14.76 1.93
C LEU A 24 -23.52 13.81 1.94
N SER A 25 -24.15 13.67 3.11
CA SER A 25 -25.48 13.09 3.24
C SER A 25 -26.48 14.00 2.51
N LEU A 26 -26.93 13.58 1.33
CA LEU A 26 -28.10 14.16 0.67
C LEU A 26 -29.32 13.31 1.03
N SER A 27 -30.02 13.72 2.08
CA SER A 27 -31.41 13.30 2.31
C SER A 27 -32.30 13.96 1.24
N PRO A 28 -33.18 13.23 0.54
CA PRO A 28 -34.08 13.82 -0.43
C PRO A 28 -35.26 14.48 0.30
N LEU A 29 -35.49 15.77 0.04
CA LEU A 29 -36.75 16.44 0.36
C LEU A 29 -37.37 17.04 -0.91
N PRO A 30 -38.71 17.09 -0.97
CA PRO A 30 -39.45 16.99 -2.23
C PRO A 30 -39.54 18.31 -3.00
N ILE A 31 -39.72 18.14 -4.31
CA ILE A 31 -39.99 19.18 -5.31
C ILE A 31 -41.35 19.81 -5.02
N ASP A 32 -41.39 21.13 -4.84
CA ASP A 32 -42.54 21.93 -5.26
C ASP A 32 -42.20 23.38 -5.65
N THR A 33 -42.71 23.72 -6.83
CA THR A 33 -42.90 24.97 -7.58
C THR A 33 -42.84 26.35 -6.88
N LEU A 34 -42.16 27.35 -7.49
CA LEU A 34 -42.74 28.55 -8.18
C LEU A 34 -41.77 29.76 -8.35
N HIS A 35 -41.63 30.19 -9.61
CA HIS A 35 -41.44 31.53 -10.20
C HIS A 35 -40.50 32.64 -9.61
N SER A 36 -39.50 32.99 -10.44
CA SER A 36 -39.11 34.34 -10.95
C SER A 36 -38.84 35.50 -9.97
N ILE A 37 -37.62 36.08 -10.05
CA ILE A 37 -37.34 37.53 -10.26
C ILE A 37 -35.85 37.74 -10.66
N ARG A 38 -35.64 38.83 -11.42
CA ARG A 38 -34.55 39.28 -12.32
C ARG A 38 -33.19 39.70 -11.70
N PRO A 39 -32.14 39.92 -12.54
CA PRO A 39 -30.74 40.10 -12.14
C PRO A 39 -30.33 41.56 -11.91
N CYS A 40 -29.35 41.79 -11.05
CA CYS A 40 -28.68 43.07 -10.88
C CYS A 40 -27.35 43.11 -11.65
N THR A 41 -27.24 44.09 -12.53
CA THR A 41 -26.02 44.54 -13.21
C THR A 41 -25.53 45.82 -12.54
N SER A 42 -24.22 45.95 -12.31
CA SER A 42 -23.54 47.25 -12.22
C SER A 42 -22.03 47.05 -12.46
N THR A 43 -21.58 47.34 -13.69
CA THR A 43 -20.69 48.46 -14.05
C THR A 43 -19.23 48.33 -13.62
N SER A 44 -18.38 47.99 -14.61
CA SER A 44 -16.93 48.22 -14.64
C SER A 44 -16.59 49.69 -14.90
N PRO A 45 -15.34 50.09 -14.60
CA PRO A 45 -14.61 51.00 -15.47
C PRO A 45 -13.25 50.43 -15.90
N THR A 46 -13.04 50.33 -17.21
CA THR A 46 -11.76 50.48 -17.93
C THR A 46 -11.22 51.91 -17.72
N MET A 47 -9.93 52.26 -17.72
CA MET A 47 -8.82 51.89 -18.61
C MET A 47 -7.53 52.58 -18.09
N GLN A 48 -6.34 51.98 -18.24
CA GLN A 48 -5.19 52.52 -19.01
C GLN A 48 -3.81 51.93 -18.62
N HIS A 49 -3.00 51.81 -19.68
CA HIS A 49 -1.69 51.20 -19.83
C HIS A 49 -0.53 51.88 -19.08
N GLY A 50 0.50 51.10 -18.76
CA GLY A 50 1.85 51.54 -18.42
C GLY A 50 2.85 50.41 -18.64
N GLU A 51 3.93 50.70 -19.35
CA GLU A 51 4.84 49.80 -20.04
C GLU A 51 5.85 49.02 -19.17
N SER A 52 6.46 48.05 -19.84
CA SER A 52 7.60 47.19 -19.51
C SER A 52 8.86 47.89 -18.99
N SER A 53 9.62 47.20 -18.13
CA SER A 53 11.08 47.13 -18.27
C SER A 53 11.69 45.87 -17.63
N ALA A 54 12.65 45.30 -18.35
CA ALA A 54 13.37 44.08 -18.06
C ALA A 54 14.41 44.24 -16.94
N PHE A 55 14.70 43.16 -16.21
CA PHE A 55 15.85 43.09 -15.32
C PHE A 55 16.68 41.82 -15.64
N GLN A 56 17.90 42.03 -16.12
CA GLN A 56 18.92 41.00 -16.29
C GLN A 56 19.78 40.82 -15.01
N PRO A 57 20.44 39.66 -14.83
CA PRO A 57 21.09 39.28 -13.59
C PRO A 57 22.58 39.66 -13.54
N ARG A 58 23.09 39.93 -12.32
CA ARG A 58 24.53 40.12 -12.06
C ARG A 58 25.19 38.84 -11.54
N THR A 59 26.35 38.60 -12.12
CA THR A 59 27.38 37.58 -11.92
C THR A 59 27.97 37.50 -10.50
N GLY A 60 28.33 36.29 -10.08
CA GLY A 60 29.19 36.01 -8.93
C GLY A 60 29.67 34.55 -8.96
N SER A 61 30.96 34.37 -9.26
CA SER A 61 31.65 33.14 -9.64
C SER A 61 32.04 32.20 -8.48
N ASN A 62 31.82 30.91 -8.71
CA ASN A 62 32.69 29.74 -8.55
C ASN A 62 33.65 29.59 -7.36
N LEU A 63 33.51 28.46 -6.65
CA LEU A 63 34.64 27.63 -6.24
C LEU A 63 34.19 26.17 -6.09
N ALA A 64 34.73 25.32 -6.97
CA ALA A 64 34.57 23.88 -6.98
C ALA A 64 35.77 23.18 -6.30
N VAL A 65 35.46 22.00 -5.79
CA VAL A 65 36.29 20.98 -5.15
C VAL A 65 37.33 20.39 -6.13
N VAL A 66 38.48 19.90 -5.64
CA VAL A 66 39.10 18.59 -6.01
C VAL A 66 40.39 18.30 -5.21
N SER A 67 40.54 17.01 -4.90
CA SER A 67 41.60 16.27 -4.19
C SER A 67 42.78 15.90 -5.12
N SER A 68 43.98 15.65 -4.59
CA SER A 68 44.75 14.39 -4.79
C SER A 68 46.22 14.47 -4.33
N GLN A 69 46.80 13.29 -4.15
CA GLN A 69 48.01 12.93 -3.41
C GLN A 69 49.32 13.00 -4.22
N THR A 70 50.40 12.57 -3.54
CA THR A 70 51.63 11.88 -4.01
C THR A 70 52.94 12.67 -4.27
N SER A 71 53.91 12.43 -3.36
CA SER A 71 55.39 12.43 -3.49
C SER A 71 55.88 11.38 -4.54
N PRO A 72 57.18 11.24 -4.96
CA PRO A 72 58.39 11.41 -4.13
C PRO A 72 59.77 11.73 -4.80
N ARG A 73 60.81 11.76 -3.92
CA ARG A 73 62.14 11.11 -4.02
C ARG A 73 63.43 11.92 -4.32
N ASP A 74 64.47 11.43 -3.63
CA ASP A 74 65.94 11.44 -3.85
C ASP A 74 66.79 12.62 -3.32
N SER A 75 67.99 12.48 -2.74
CA SER A 75 68.77 11.40 -2.04
C SER A 75 70.20 11.94 -1.74
N VAL A 76 70.89 11.33 -0.74
CA VAL A 76 72.38 11.26 -0.51
C VAL A 76 73.09 12.50 0.10
N GLU A 77 73.45 12.51 1.40
CA GLU A 77 74.76 12.17 2.05
C GLU A 77 75.98 13.02 1.63
N ASP A 78 76.65 13.71 2.57
CA ASP A 78 77.97 13.32 3.13
C ASP A 78 78.50 14.33 4.19
N VAL A 79 79.56 13.95 4.91
CA VAL A 79 79.88 14.21 6.32
C VAL A 79 81.01 15.24 6.56
N SER A 80 80.79 16.09 7.57
CA SER A 80 81.72 16.80 8.49
C SER A 80 82.94 17.60 7.97
N ASN A 81 83.07 18.88 8.37
CA ASN A 81 84.05 19.28 9.41
C ASN A 81 83.87 20.74 9.91
N ARG A 82 84.31 20.92 11.16
CA ARG A 82 84.16 22.06 12.08
C ARG A 82 84.57 23.45 11.53
N SER A 83 83.75 24.47 11.82
CA SER A 83 84.22 25.63 12.61
C SER A 83 83.07 26.50 13.11
N SER A 84 83.23 26.88 14.37
CA SER A 84 82.49 27.79 15.24
C SER A 84 81.97 29.11 14.65
N GLN A 85 80.87 29.57 15.27
CA GLN A 85 80.26 30.91 15.29
C GLN A 85 79.27 31.26 14.17
N SER A 86 77.98 31.12 14.44
CA SER A 86 77.15 32.26 14.86
C SER A 86 75.68 31.83 15.02
N SER A 87 75.10 32.28 16.13
CA SER A 87 73.68 32.62 16.29
C SER A 87 72.65 31.68 15.63
N ALA A 88 72.29 30.62 16.34
CA ALA A 88 71.02 29.95 16.11
C ALA A 88 69.89 30.97 16.33
N VAL A 89 69.36 31.52 15.23
CA VAL A 89 68.03 32.14 15.23
C VAL A 89 67.06 30.98 15.40
N GLU A 90 66.75 30.66 16.66
CA GLU A 90 65.66 29.72 16.95
C GLU A 90 64.35 30.27 16.37
N PRO A 91 63.55 29.40 15.74
CA PRO A 91 62.33 29.81 15.05
C PRO A 91 61.38 30.45 16.06
N SER A 92 60.96 31.67 15.76
CA SER A 92 60.03 32.48 16.57
C SER A 92 58.96 31.58 17.17
N ALA A 93 59.00 31.42 18.49
CA ALA A 93 58.09 30.57 19.23
C ALA A 93 56.66 30.88 18.81
N ARG A 94 56.04 29.97 18.04
CA ARG A 94 54.59 29.98 17.82
C ARG A 94 53.96 30.10 19.19
N ARG A 95 53.32 31.23 19.50
CA ARG A 95 52.62 31.43 20.78
C ARG A 95 51.67 30.25 20.96
N ARG A 96 52.08 29.28 21.79
CA ARG A 96 51.20 28.20 22.23
C ARG A 96 50.00 28.87 22.87
N PHE A 97 48.80 28.59 22.36
CA PHE A 97 47.57 29.04 22.97
C PHE A 97 47.59 28.59 24.45
N LYS A 98 47.87 29.52 25.37
CA LYS A 98 47.75 29.27 26.80
C LYS A 98 46.25 29.31 27.08
N SER A 99 45.66 28.13 27.25
CA SER A 99 44.30 28.03 27.77
C SER A 99 44.23 28.82 29.08
N TYR A 100 43.35 29.82 29.13
CA TYR A 100 43.00 30.57 30.35
C TYR A 100 42.16 29.74 31.33
N ARG A 101 42.02 28.43 31.10
CA ARG A 101 41.29 27.53 31.98
C ARG A 101 41.97 27.57 33.36
N LEU A 102 41.25 28.14 34.33
CA LEU A 102 41.67 28.29 35.72
C LEU A 102 42.27 26.96 36.22
N LYS A 103 43.53 26.99 36.64
CA LYS A 103 44.22 25.84 37.25
C LYS A 103 44.18 26.00 38.76
N GLY A 104 43.57 25.04 39.45
CA GLY A 104 43.37 25.05 40.91
C GLY A 104 41.89 25.02 41.30
N ALA A 105 41.62 25.02 42.61
CA ALA A 105 40.28 25.22 43.13
C ALA A 105 39.87 26.69 42.89
N TYR A 106 38.78 26.90 42.17
CA TYR A 106 38.24 28.22 41.90
C TYR A 106 36.85 28.34 42.53
N GLU A 107 36.55 29.52 43.07
CA GLU A 107 35.22 29.79 43.60
C GLU A 107 34.20 29.75 42.47
N LYS A 108 33.09 29.05 42.71
CA LYS A 108 31.96 28.92 41.79
C LYS A 108 30.73 29.60 42.40
N PRO A 109 30.72 30.94 42.56
CA PRO A 109 29.64 31.66 43.24
C PRO A 109 28.27 31.48 42.55
N TRP A 110 28.24 31.11 41.27
CA TRP A 110 27.01 30.71 40.57
C TRP A 110 26.37 29.43 41.14
N LEU A 111 27.10 28.56 41.84
CA LEU A 111 26.48 27.38 42.49
C LEU A 111 25.60 27.77 43.68
N THR A 112 25.87 28.91 44.31
CA THR A 112 25.08 29.49 45.40
C THR A 112 24.00 30.46 44.92
N ASP A 113 24.04 30.87 43.64
CA ASP A 113 23.08 31.79 43.04
C ASP A 113 21.67 31.14 42.95
N PRO A 114 20.61 31.80 43.49
CA PRO A 114 19.23 31.35 43.36
C PRO A 114 18.77 31.10 41.92
N ALA A 115 19.29 31.85 40.94
CA ALA A 115 19.00 31.66 39.51
C ALA A 115 19.48 30.30 39.00
N VAL A 116 20.62 29.80 39.48
CA VAL A 116 21.15 28.48 39.12
C VAL A 116 20.35 27.35 39.78
N LYS A 117 19.77 27.56 40.97
CA LYS A 117 18.82 26.60 41.57
C LYS A 117 17.56 26.44 40.72
N LYS A 118 17.03 27.54 40.17
CA LYS A 118 15.88 27.49 39.22
C LYS A 118 16.24 26.71 37.95
N ILE A 119 17.44 26.91 37.39
CA ILE A 119 17.91 26.16 36.21
C ILE A 119 18.04 24.66 36.52
N ARG A 120 18.55 24.28 37.70
CA ARG A 120 18.62 22.86 38.10
C ARG A 120 17.25 22.22 38.21
N LEU A 121 16.29 22.91 38.83
CA LEU A 121 14.92 22.42 38.91
C LEU A 121 14.30 22.26 37.51
N ASN A 122 14.52 23.24 36.62
CA ASN A 122 14.08 23.14 35.23
C ASN A 122 14.71 21.94 34.51
N ASN A 123 16.02 21.72 34.66
CA ASN A 123 16.71 20.57 34.05
C ASN A 123 16.20 19.24 34.61
N ILE A 124 15.86 19.16 35.90
CA ILE A 124 15.23 17.98 36.50
C ILE A 124 13.84 17.76 35.90
N ILE A 125 13.03 18.81 35.76
CA ILE A 125 11.69 18.72 35.15
C ILE A 125 11.80 18.23 33.70
N VAL A 126 12.64 18.88 32.88
CA VAL A 126 12.86 18.52 31.48
C VAL A 126 13.40 17.08 31.37
N GLY A 127 14.40 16.73 32.18
CA GLY A 127 14.95 15.37 32.20
C GLY A 127 13.93 14.31 32.61
N THR A 128 13.05 14.64 33.57
CA THR A 128 11.96 13.76 34.01
C THR A 128 10.91 13.61 32.90
N LEU A 129 10.53 14.68 32.21
CA LEU A 129 9.58 14.63 31.09
C LEU A 129 10.15 13.83 29.91
N ILE A 130 11.43 13.99 29.58
CA ILE A 130 12.12 13.17 28.58
C ILE A 130 12.12 11.70 29.02
N GLY A 131 12.49 11.42 30.27
CA GLY A 131 12.47 10.05 30.81
C GLY A 131 11.09 9.41 30.76
N LEU A 132 10.06 10.14 31.16
CA LEU A 132 8.66 9.71 31.06
C LEU A 132 8.27 9.46 29.60
N GLY A 133 8.64 10.35 28.68
CA GLY A 133 8.40 10.18 27.26
C GLY A 133 9.03 8.89 26.70
N VAL A 134 10.27 8.58 27.10
CA VAL A 134 10.94 7.33 26.70
C VAL A 134 10.25 6.10 27.29
N VAL A 135 9.85 6.15 28.57
CA VAL A 135 9.11 5.05 29.22
C VAL A 135 7.76 4.83 28.53
N LEU A 136 7.00 5.90 28.26
CA LEU A 136 5.72 5.81 27.57
C LEU A 136 5.87 5.27 26.15
N ALA A 137 6.90 5.70 25.41
CA ALA A 137 7.20 5.16 24.10
C ALA A 137 7.54 3.66 24.15
N GLY A 138 8.32 3.24 25.15
CA GLY A 138 8.63 1.82 25.37
C GLY A 138 7.39 0.98 25.70
N VAL A 139 6.49 1.51 26.54
CA VAL A 139 5.21 0.88 26.87
C VAL A 139 4.32 0.78 25.63
N ALA A 140 4.23 1.84 24.83
CA ALA A 140 3.46 1.82 23.58
C ALA A 140 4.01 0.79 22.59
N ALA A 141 5.32 0.76 22.37
CA ALA A 141 5.96 -0.22 21.48
C ALA A 141 5.74 -1.66 21.96
N PHE A 142 5.80 -1.89 23.28
CA PHE A 142 5.50 -3.19 23.87
C PHE A 142 4.07 -3.63 23.57
N PHE A 143 3.06 -2.77 23.79
CA PHE A 143 1.67 -3.10 23.49
C PHE A 143 1.35 -3.23 22.00
N MET A 144 2.09 -2.55 21.12
CA MET A 144 1.95 -2.74 19.66
C MET A 144 2.41 -4.14 19.20
N VAL A 145 3.46 -4.68 19.83
CA VAL A 145 4.02 -5.99 19.45
C VAL A 145 3.47 -7.13 20.31
N TRP A 146 2.95 -6.84 21.50
CA TRP A 146 2.44 -7.83 22.46
C TRP A 146 1.42 -8.84 21.89
N PRO A 147 0.47 -8.44 21.02
CA PRO A 147 -0.47 -9.40 20.42
C PRO A 147 0.22 -10.43 19.52
N TYR A 148 1.38 -10.09 18.95
CA TYR A 148 2.16 -10.99 18.11
C TYR A 148 2.65 -12.19 18.93
N ARG A 149 2.20 -13.40 18.59
CA ARG A 149 2.64 -14.63 19.25
C ARG A 149 3.56 -15.41 18.33
N GLN A 150 4.75 -15.79 18.80
CA GLN A 150 5.57 -16.78 18.12
C GLN A 150 4.98 -18.16 18.39
N MET A 151 4.16 -18.65 17.45
CA MET A 151 3.60 -19.99 17.47
C MET A 151 4.54 -20.94 16.70
N PRO A 152 4.48 -22.26 16.93
CA PRO A 152 5.08 -23.20 16.00
C PRO A 152 4.41 -23.04 14.63
N TYR A 153 5.21 -22.98 13.58
CA TYR A 153 4.78 -22.85 12.19
C TYR A 153 5.49 -23.90 11.35
N CYS A 154 4.74 -24.61 10.51
CA CYS A 154 5.30 -25.54 9.55
C CYS A 154 5.29 -24.94 8.15
N LEU A 155 6.44 -24.94 7.46
CA LEU A 155 6.52 -24.50 6.08
C LEU A 155 5.73 -25.47 5.20
N VAL A 156 4.70 -24.97 4.52
CA VAL A 156 3.86 -25.77 3.60
C VAL A 156 4.17 -25.48 2.14
N TYR A 157 4.69 -24.29 1.85
CA TYR A 157 5.09 -23.91 0.51
C TYR A 157 6.17 -22.83 0.54
N GLU A 158 7.15 -22.97 -0.34
CA GLU A 158 8.16 -21.96 -0.64
C GLU A 158 8.42 -21.99 -2.14
N ASP A 159 8.44 -20.81 -2.74
CA ASP A 159 8.78 -20.61 -4.15
C ASP A 159 9.71 -19.42 -4.25
N ASN A 160 10.89 -19.63 -4.85
CA ASN A 160 11.85 -18.57 -5.14
C ASN A 160 11.82 -18.19 -6.63
N PHE A 161 10.83 -18.70 -7.38
CA PHE A 161 10.60 -18.43 -8.80
C PHE A 161 11.83 -18.66 -9.68
N GLU A 162 12.55 -19.78 -9.48
CA GLU A 162 13.57 -20.21 -10.44
C GLU A 162 12.93 -20.68 -11.77
N THR A 163 11.71 -21.23 -11.69
CA THR A 163 10.88 -21.65 -12.83
C THR A 163 9.40 -21.46 -12.49
N PHE A 164 8.53 -21.37 -13.51
CA PHE A 164 7.09 -21.21 -13.28
C PHE A 164 6.44 -22.59 -13.09
N ASN A 165 6.19 -22.96 -11.83
CA ASN A 165 5.60 -24.26 -11.50
C ASN A 165 4.08 -24.27 -11.77
N ARG A 166 3.69 -24.84 -12.91
CA ARG A 166 2.29 -24.97 -13.34
C ARG A 166 1.46 -25.97 -12.53
N ASP A 167 2.09 -26.82 -11.73
CA ASP A 167 1.37 -27.73 -10.80
C ASP A 167 0.89 -26.98 -9.54
N ILE A 168 1.40 -25.77 -9.32
CA ILE A 168 1.04 -24.93 -8.18
C ILE A 168 0.31 -23.67 -8.64
N TRP A 169 0.90 -22.94 -9.58
CA TRP A 169 0.37 -21.67 -10.05
C TRP A 169 -0.46 -21.86 -11.31
N SER A 170 -1.70 -21.39 -11.24
CA SER A 170 -2.59 -21.28 -12.38
C SER A 170 -2.76 -19.81 -12.77
N HIS A 171 -2.92 -19.54 -14.06
CA HIS A 171 -3.32 -18.22 -14.53
C HIS A 171 -4.83 -18.14 -14.58
N GLU A 172 -5.38 -16.99 -14.23
CA GLU A 172 -6.77 -16.65 -14.49
C GLU A 172 -6.86 -15.74 -15.72
N VAL A 173 -7.74 -16.08 -16.65
CA VAL A 173 -7.87 -15.40 -17.94
C VAL A 173 -9.31 -14.91 -18.09
N GLN A 174 -9.49 -13.60 -17.97
CA GLN A 174 -10.80 -12.93 -17.93
C GLN A 174 -10.72 -11.50 -18.49
N LEU A 175 -11.87 -10.97 -18.93
CA LEU A 175 -12.05 -9.65 -19.57
C LEU A 175 -12.84 -8.64 -18.72
N ASP A 176 -13.39 -9.04 -17.59
CA ASP A 176 -14.39 -8.27 -16.82
C ASP A 176 -13.81 -7.56 -15.58
N GLY A 177 -12.48 -7.56 -15.42
CA GLY A 177 -11.81 -7.02 -14.25
C GLY A 177 -12.20 -7.70 -12.93
N PHE A 178 -12.71 -8.95 -12.99
CA PHE A 178 -13.00 -9.79 -11.83
C PHE A 178 -13.92 -9.14 -10.78
N GLY A 179 -14.94 -8.41 -11.25
CA GLY A 179 -15.92 -7.76 -10.38
C GLY A 179 -15.49 -6.37 -9.88
N THR A 180 -14.26 -5.92 -10.16
CA THR A 180 -13.83 -4.54 -9.88
C THR A 180 -14.06 -3.59 -11.05
N GLY A 181 -14.28 -4.13 -12.25
CA GLY A 181 -14.37 -3.34 -13.47
C GLY A 181 -13.03 -2.72 -13.86
N SER A 182 -11.91 -3.36 -13.53
CA SER A 182 -10.59 -3.01 -14.06
C SER A 182 -10.54 -3.11 -15.58
N PHE A 183 -9.59 -2.37 -16.17
CA PHE A 183 -9.49 -2.17 -17.62
C PHE A 183 -8.48 -3.10 -18.28
N ASP A 184 -8.02 -4.11 -17.55
CA ASP A 184 -7.09 -5.13 -18.02
C ASP A 184 -7.77 -6.44 -18.41
N TRP A 185 -7.27 -7.03 -19.48
CA TRP A 185 -7.47 -8.43 -19.85
C TRP A 185 -6.36 -9.27 -19.24
N THR A 186 -6.70 -10.18 -18.34
CA THR A 186 -5.72 -11.11 -17.74
C THR A 186 -5.41 -12.25 -18.71
N THR A 187 -4.13 -12.58 -18.91
CA THR A 187 -3.69 -13.55 -19.95
C THR A 187 -2.62 -14.53 -19.47
N THR A 188 -2.27 -15.49 -20.33
CA THR A 188 -1.13 -16.42 -20.15
C THR A 188 0.08 -16.05 -21.02
N ASP A 189 0.09 -14.86 -21.62
CA ASP A 189 1.16 -14.41 -22.52
C ASP A 189 2.47 -14.24 -21.73
N GLU A 190 3.56 -14.76 -22.28
CA GLU A 190 4.89 -14.67 -21.68
C GLU A 190 5.40 -13.22 -21.58
N ARG A 191 4.74 -12.26 -22.25
CA ARG A 191 5.01 -10.83 -22.05
C ARG A 191 4.38 -10.26 -20.78
N ASN A 192 3.33 -10.89 -20.28
CA ASN A 192 2.64 -10.45 -19.05
C ASN A 192 3.08 -11.24 -17.82
N THR A 193 3.56 -12.47 -17.99
CA THR A 193 4.12 -13.27 -16.90
C THR A 193 5.32 -14.09 -17.35
N TYR A 194 6.48 -13.79 -16.78
CA TYR A 194 7.74 -14.46 -17.05
C TYR A 194 8.66 -14.43 -15.84
N ILE A 195 9.74 -15.19 -15.90
CA ILE A 195 10.74 -15.30 -14.83
C ILE A 195 12.11 -14.95 -15.40
N ASP A 196 12.88 -14.18 -14.65
CA ASP A 196 14.30 -13.95 -14.89
C ASP A 196 15.12 -14.02 -13.58
N ALA A 197 16.30 -13.40 -13.55
CA ALA A 197 17.18 -13.39 -12.39
C ALA A 197 16.63 -12.61 -11.18
N ASP A 198 15.71 -11.66 -11.38
CA ASP A 198 15.10 -10.87 -10.30
C ASP A 198 13.86 -11.55 -9.70
N GLY A 199 13.25 -12.49 -10.41
CA GLY A 199 12.12 -13.31 -9.96
C GLY A 199 11.00 -13.42 -11.00
N LEU A 200 9.78 -13.64 -10.51
CA LEU A 200 8.56 -13.64 -11.31
C LEU A 200 8.08 -12.21 -11.59
N HIS A 201 7.82 -11.89 -12.84
CA HIS A 201 7.31 -10.59 -13.27
C HIS A 201 5.83 -10.70 -13.67
N ILE A 202 5.02 -9.75 -13.22
CA ILE A 202 3.64 -9.53 -13.67
C ILE A 202 3.60 -8.13 -14.29
N VAL A 203 3.64 -8.05 -15.62
CA VAL A 203 3.89 -6.80 -16.37
C VAL A 203 2.72 -6.47 -17.30
N PRO A 204 2.03 -5.34 -17.09
CA PRO A 204 1.00 -4.88 -18.02
C PRO A 204 1.58 -4.45 -19.36
N THR A 205 0.88 -4.77 -20.45
CA THR A 205 1.21 -4.40 -21.84
C THR A 205 -0.02 -3.86 -22.55
N LEU A 206 0.15 -3.09 -23.63
CA LEU A 206 -1.01 -2.63 -24.40
C LEU A 206 -1.54 -3.74 -25.31
N THR A 207 -2.87 -3.84 -25.42
CA THR A 207 -3.54 -4.87 -26.23
C THR A 207 -3.18 -4.72 -27.71
N ASN A 208 -3.15 -3.49 -28.21
CA ASN A 208 -2.85 -3.16 -29.61
C ASN A 208 -1.38 -3.35 -30.00
N GLU A 209 -0.46 -3.40 -29.03
CA GLU A 209 0.97 -3.62 -29.29
C GLU A 209 1.35 -5.11 -29.23
N THR A 210 0.53 -5.93 -28.55
CA THR A 210 0.87 -7.33 -28.26
C THR A 210 -0.07 -8.34 -28.92
N THR A 211 -1.08 -7.86 -29.65
CA THR A 211 -2.03 -8.67 -30.41
C THR A 211 -2.26 -8.08 -31.80
N SER A 212 -3.09 -8.73 -32.61
CA SER A 212 -3.54 -8.20 -33.90
C SER A 212 -4.71 -7.21 -33.78
N ILE A 213 -5.21 -6.95 -32.56
CA ILE A 213 -6.36 -6.06 -32.31
C ILE A 213 -5.89 -4.62 -32.50
N THR A 214 -6.49 -3.87 -33.41
CA THR A 214 -6.13 -2.48 -33.69
C THR A 214 -6.84 -1.50 -32.75
N ASN A 215 -6.47 -0.22 -32.77
CA ASN A 215 -7.20 0.81 -32.02
C ASN A 215 -8.67 0.91 -32.42
N ASP A 216 -8.97 0.70 -33.70
CA ASP A 216 -10.35 0.71 -34.21
C ASP A 216 -11.13 -0.50 -33.66
N ASP A 217 -10.48 -1.67 -33.60
CA ASP A 217 -11.08 -2.88 -33.02
C ASP A 217 -11.34 -2.73 -31.52
N LEU A 218 -10.41 -2.12 -30.78
CA LEU A 218 -10.61 -1.83 -29.36
C LEU A 218 -11.89 -1.00 -29.15
N TRP A 219 -12.14 -0.06 -30.05
CA TRP A 219 -13.21 0.92 -29.98
C TRP A 219 -14.57 0.42 -30.48
N ALA A 220 -14.64 -0.27 -31.61
CA ALA A 220 -15.92 -0.62 -32.22
C ALA A 220 -15.88 -1.87 -33.10
N ASN A 221 -17.02 -2.58 -33.13
CA ASN A 221 -17.32 -3.63 -34.10
C ASN A 221 -16.33 -4.82 -34.10
N TYR A 222 -15.73 -5.09 -32.94
CA TYR A 222 -14.87 -6.25 -32.73
C TYR A 222 -15.40 -7.10 -31.60
N THR A 223 -15.37 -8.43 -31.77
CA THR A 223 -15.71 -9.37 -30.69
C THR A 223 -14.46 -10.15 -30.30
N LEU A 224 -14.01 -9.96 -29.07
CA LEU A 224 -13.01 -10.81 -28.44
C LEU A 224 -13.72 -11.94 -27.70
N ASP A 225 -13.50 -13.17 -28.15
CA ASP A 225 -14.17 -14.38 -27.65
C ASP A 225 -13.12 -15.42 -27.25
N LEU A 226 -12.79 -15.43 -25.95
CA LEU A 226 -11.81 -16.32 -25.32
C LEU A 226 -12.34 -17.75 -25.12
N THR A 227 -13.59 -18.02 -25.52
CA THR A 227 -14.14 -19.38 -25.48
C THR A 227 -13.77 -20.18 -26.73
N ARG A 228 -13.42 -19.49 -27.83
CA ARG A 228 -13.06 -20.12 -29.11
C ARG A 228 -11.71 -20.82 -29.07
N ASP A 229 -10.73 -20.24 -28.39
CA ASP A 229 -9.41 -20.83 -28.17
C ASP A 229 -9.33 -21.59 -26.84
N GLY A 230 -10.39 -21.53 -26.02
CA GLY A 230 -10.48 -22.17 -24.72
C GLY A 230 -9.59 -21.52 -23.66
N SER A 231 -9.12 -20.29 -23.87
CA SER A 231 -8.23 -19.62 -22.92
C SER A 231 -8.96 -19.12 -21.68
N CYS A 232 -10.26 -18.79 -21.77
CA CYS A 232 -11.01 -18.25 -20.63
C CYS A 232 -11.10 -19.23 -19.46
N THR A 233 -10.79 -18.77 -18.25
CA THR A 233 -10.89 -19.61 -17.04
C THR A 233 -12.16 -19.39 -16.23
N SER A 234 -12.95 -18.39 -16.57
CA SER A 234 -14.24 -18.12 -15.92
C SER A 234 -15.35 -19.00 -16.48
N ARG A 235 -16.36 -19.28 -15.66
CA ARG A 235 -17.61 -19.94 -16.08
C ARG A 235 -18.69 -18.94 -16.55
N ARG A 236 -18.43 -17.64 -16.41
CA ARG A 236 -19.37 -16.57 -16.79
C ARG A 236 -19.03 -16.06 -18.18
N ASN A 237 -20.00 -16.08 -19.09
CA ASN A 237 -19.80 -15.58 -20.46
C ASN A 237 -19.32 -14.13 -20.50
N THR A 238 -19.82 -13.28 -19.59
CA THR A 238 -19.42 -11.87 -19.49
C THR A 238 -17.94 -11.67 -19.12
N SER A 239 -17.29 -12.69 -18.54
CA SER A 239 -15.85 -12.66 -18.28
C SER A 239 -15.02 -13.16 -19.47
N CYS A 240 -15.64 -13.81 -20.46
CA CYS A 240 -14.95 -14.51 -21.55
C CYS A 240 -15.18 -13.89 -22.93
N ILE A 241 -16.27 -13.16 -23.11
CA ILE A 241 -16.68 -12.60 -24.40
C ILE A 241 -17.05 -11.15 -24.19
N ILE A 242 -16.44 -10.28 -24.99
CA ILE A 242 -16.76 -8.86 -25.04
C ILE A 242 -16.78 -8.37 -26.49
N THR A 243 -17.75 -7.54 -26.81
CA THR A 243 -17.85 -6.86 -28.11
C THR A 243 -17.67 -5.36 -27.87
N SER A 244 -16.76 -4.74 -28.62
CA SER A 244 -16.61 -3.29 -28.60
C SER A 244 -17.79 -2.62 -29.32
N ASP A 245 -18.46 -1.71 -28.62
CA ASP A 245 -19.59 -0.94 -29.13
C ASP A 245 -19.60 0.45 -28.48
N PRO A 246 -19.35 1.52 -29.25
CA PRO A 246 -19.30 2.87 -28.72
C PRO A 246 -20.67 3.42 -28.30
N ILE A 247 -21.77 2.82 -28.74
CA ILE A 247 -23.13 3.21 -28.34
C ILE A 247 -23.43 2.64 -26.94
N GLU A 248 -23.08 1.37 -26.72
CA GLU A 248 -23.24 0.71 -25.41
C GLU A 248 -22.13 1.10 -24.42
N GLY A 249 -21.04 1.71 -24.89
CA GLY A 249 -19.90 2.12 -24.09
C GLY A 249 -18.96 0.96 -23.73
N THR A 250 -19.05 -0.16 -24.43
CA THR A 250 -18.18 -1.33 -24.21
C THR A 250 -16.93 -1.21 -25.07
N MET A 251 -15.76 -1.44 -24.48
CA MET A 251 -14.47 -1.41 -25.16
C MET A 251 -13.77 -2.75 -24.94
N ILE A 252 -13.01 -3.24 -25.91
CA ILE A 252 -12.07 -4.35 -25.61
C ILE A 252 -11.05 -3.80 -24.60
N PRO A 253 -10.72 -4.52 -23.50
CA PRO A 253 -9.75 -4.03 -22.53
C PRO A 253 -8.47 -3.55 -23.22
N PRO A 254 -8.11 -2.26 -23.10
CA PRO A 254 -6.98 -1.68 -23.83
C PRO A 254 -5.61 -2.17 -23.32
N VAL A 255 -5.60 -2.78 -22.13
CA VAL A 255 -4.42 -3.29 -21.47
C VAL A 255 -4.56 -4.79 -21.27
N ARG A 256 -3.44 -5.52 -21.40
CA ARG A 256 -3.28 -6.92 -21.03
C ARG A 256 -2.39 -7.00 -19.80
N SER A 257 -2.73 -7.88 -18.86
CA SER A 257 -1.95 -8.14 -17.65
C SER A 257 -2.05 -9.62 -17.29
N ALA A 258 -1.70 -9.98 -16.07
CA ALA A 258 -1.89 -11.33 -15.57
C ALA A 258 -2.36 -11.35 -14.11
N ARG A 259 -3.13 -12.39 -13.80
CA ARG A 259 -3.47 -12.79 -12.44
C ARG A 259 -3.16 -14.26 -12.29
N ILE A 260 -2.37 -14.59 -11.28
CA ILE A 260 -2.02 -15.98 -10.96
C ILE A 260 -2.49 -16.33 -9.56
N SER A 261 -2.85 -17.59 -9.36
CA SER A 261 -3.31 -18.08 -8.07
C SER A 261 -2.86 -19.50 -7.78
N THR A 262 -2.80 -19.83 -6.49
CA THR A 262 -2.53 -21.20 -5.99
C THR A 262 -3.81 -22.00 -5.74
N ARG A 263 -4.92 -21.58 -6.36
CA ARG A 263 -6.22 -22.21 -6.21
C ARG A 263 -6.17 -23.68 -6.60
N GLY A 264 -6.73 -24.54 -5.77
CA GLY A 264 -6.79 -25.99 -5.93
C GLY A 264 -5.49 -26.72 -5.57
N THR A 265 -4.40 -26.01 -5.26
CA THR A 265 -3.06 -26.62 -5.12
C THR A 265 -2.42 -26.33 -3.76
N ARG A 266 -2.35 -25.06 -3.37
CA ARG A 266 -1.76 -24.59 -2.11
C ARG A 266 -2.65 -23.54 -1.47
N GLY A 267 -2.87 -23.71 -0.17
CA GLY A 267 -3.60 -22.76 0.65
C GLY A 267 -3.43 -23.14 2.11
N ILE A 268 -3.70 -22.20 3.00
CA ILE A 268 -3.61 -22.40 4.45
C ILE A 268 -4.92 -21.98 5.10
N ARG A 269 -5.22 -22.60 6.24
CA ARG A 269 -6.09 -22.02 7.25
C ARG A 269 -5.23 -21.77 8.47
N TYR A 270 -5.09 -20.51 8.83
CA TYR A 270 -4.18 -20.04 9.88
C TYR A 270 -2.70 -20.33 9.57
N GLY A 271 -1.83 -19.40 9.94
CA GLY A 271 -0.42 -19.51 9.68
C GLY A 271 0.24 -18.17 9.43
N LYS A 272 1.18 -18.18 8.49
CA LYS A 272 1.93 -17.01 8.05
C LYS A 272 2.06 -17.06 6.54
N VAL A 273 1.89 -15.93 5.87
CA VAL A 273 2.22 -15.77 4.45
C VAL A 273 3.17 -14.59 4.35
N GLU A 274 4.27 -14.77 3.61
CA GLU A 274 5.19 -13.71 3.24
C GLU A 274 5.44 -13.76 1.75
N VAL A 275 5.35 -12.60 1.11
CA VAL A 275 5.67 -12.40 -0.30
C VAL A 275 6.69 -11.27 -0.40
N GLU A 276 7.86 -11.57 -0.93
CA GLU A 276 8.89 -10.57 -1.20
C GLU A 276 8.73 -10.03 -2.61
N ALA A 277 8.34 -8.76 -2.76
CA ALA A 277 8.06 -8.16 -4.05
C ALA A 277 8.51 -6.70 -4.13
N ARG A 278 8.71 -6.22 -5.36
CA ARG A 278 8.90 -4.81 -5.74
C ARG A 278 7.67 -4.37 -6.54
N LEU A 279 7.08 -3.24 -6.17
CA LEU A 279 5.86 -2.76 -6.81
C LEU A 279 6.12 -1.99 -8.12
N PRO A 280 5.13 -1.94 -9.03
CA PRO A 280 5.21 -1.17 -10.26
C PRO A 280 5.26 0.34 -10.05
N VAL A 281 5.73 1.04 -11.08
CA VAL A 281 5.64 2.50 -11.26
C VAL A 281 4.74 2.79 -12.45
N GLY A 282 3.71 3.59 -12.23
CA GLY A 282 2.84 4.06 -13.29
C GLY A 282 1.47 4.42 -12.77
N ASP A 283 0.91 5.52 -13.26
CA ASP A 283 -0.44 5.93 -12.91
C ASP A 283 -1.44 4.85 -13.29
N TRP A 284 -2.43 4.68 -12.41
CA TRP A 284 -3.56 3.77 -12.59
C TRP A 284 -3.19 2.28 -12.52
N LEU A 285 -1.95 1.93 -12.19
CA LEU A 285 -1.57 0.55 -11.88
C LEU A 285 -2.02 0.17 -10.47
N TRP A 286 -2.53 -1.05 -10.32
CA TRP A 286 -3.04 -1.59 -9.06
C TRP A 286 -2.42 -2.98 -8.81
N PRO A 287 -1.21 -3.03 -8.23
CA PRO A 287 -0.62 -4.28 -7.76
C PRO A 287 -1.37 -4.80 -6.52
N ALA A 288 -1.61 -6.11 -6.48
CA ALA A 288 -2.24 -6.77 -5.34
C ALA A 288 -1.59 -8.13 -5.04
N ILE A 289 -1.46 -8.42 -3.74
CA ILE A 289 -1.12 -9.73 -3.15
C ILE A 289 -2.19 -10.00 -2.11
N TRP A 290 -3.00 -11.03 -2.35
CA TRP A 290 -4.25 -11.21 -1.63
C TRP A 290 -4.65 -12.68 -1.60
N MET A 291 -5.66 -13.01 -0.82
CA MET A 291 -6.09 -14.38 -0.63
C MET A 291 -7.60 -14.49 -0.68
N MET A 292 -8.07 -15.59 -1.27
CA MET A 292 -9.48 -15.93 -1.40
C MET A 292 -9.75 -17.31 -0.81
N PRO A 293 -10.97 -17.59 -0.33
CA PRO A 293 -11.32 -18.87 0.26
C PRO A 293 -11.32 -19.97 -0.81
N GLU A 294 -10.83 -21.15 -0.46
CA GLU A 294 -10.79 -22.32 -1.35
C GLU A 294 -12.21 -22.71 -1.79
N ASP A 295 -13.12 -22.67 -0.83
CA ASP A 295 -14.53 -23.00 -0.95
C ASP A 295 -15.38 -21.85 -0.43
N SER A 296 -16.47 -21.53 -1.14
CA SER A 296 -17.43 -20.50 -0.74
C SER A 296 -18.44 -21.03 0.29
N VAL A 297 -17.95 -21.51 1.43
CA VAL A 297 -18.74 -22.18 2.49
C VAL A 297 -19.92 -21.33 2.97
N TYR A 298 -19.74 -20.02 3.07
CA TYR A 298 -20.77 -19.07 3.54
C TYR A 298 -21.49 -18.36 2.38
N GLY A 299 -21.30 -18.86 1.16
CA GLY A 299 -21.81 -18.30 -0.08
C GLY A 299 -20.81 -17.40 -0.82
N GLU A 300 -21.26 -16.88 -1.95
CA GLU A 300 -20.47 -16.02 -2.85
C GLU A 300 -19.84 -14.81 -2.13
N TRP A 301 -18.77 -14.28 -2.72
CA TRP A 301 -18.07 -13.09 -2.23
C TRP A 301 -19.04 -11.92 -1.95
N PRO A 302 -18.84 -11.14 -0.87
CA PRO A 302 -17.74 -11.25 0.11
C PRO A 302 -18.05 -12.15 1.31
N ARG A 303 -19.14 -12.93 1.30
CA ARG A 303 -19.61 -13.67 2.49
C ARG A 303 -18.64 -14.72 3.00
N SER A 304 -17.84 -15.31 2.10
CA SER A 304 -16.79 -16.28 2.46
C SER A 304 -15.42 -15.63 2.71
N GLY A 305 -15.34 -14.31 2.69
CA GLY A 305 -14.14 -13.54 3.04
C GLY A 305 -13.18 -13.29 1.88
N GLU A 306 -12.32 -12.28 2.07
CA GLU A 306 -11.13 -11.94 1.26
C GLU A 306 -10.08 -11.34 2.21
N ILE A 307 -8.80 -11.66 1.99
CA ILE A 307 -7.67 -11.14 2.78
C ILE A 307 -6.66 -10.47 1.86
N ASP A 308 -6.61 -9.14 1.85
CA ASP A 308 -5.66 -8.39 1.04
C ASP A 308 -4.41 -8.11 1.85
N ILE A 309 -3.36 -8.92 1.60
CA ILE A 309 -2.08 -8.79 2.29
C ILE A 309 -1.41 -7.47 1.91
N MET A 310 -1.50 -7.10 0.63
CA MET A 310 -0.95 -5.87 0.08
C MET A 310 -1.76 -5.41 -1.12
N GLU A 311 -2.26 -4.19 -1.04
CA GLU A 311 -2.64 -3.40 -2.19
C GLU A 311 -1.89 -2.06 -2.18
N SER A 312 -1.67 -1.52 -3.37
CA SER A 312 -1.09 -0.19 -3.56
C SER A 312 -1.55 0.40 -4.88
N ARG A 313 -1.23 1.67 -5.10
CA ARG A 313 -1.42 2.37 -6.37
C ARG A 313 -0.06 2.67 -6.97
N GLY A 314 0.14 2.44 -8.26
CA GLY A 314 1.40 2.77 -8.95
C GLY A 314 1.65 4.28 -9.10
N ASN A 315 0.62 5.09 -8.84
CA ASN A 315 0.66 6.55 -8.93
C ASN A 315 1.76 7.19 -8.08
N GLY A 316 2.11 8.42 -8.43
CA GLY A 316 3.01 9.26 -7.65
C GLY A 316 2.58 9.46 -6.19
N ARG A 317 3.53 9.91 -5.36
CA ARG A 317 3.29 10.18 -3.91
C ARG A 317 2.39 11.38 -3.65
N ASP A 318 2.23 12.19 -4.67
CA ASP A 318 1.32 13.32 -4.78
C ASP A 318 -0.12 12.88 -5.04
N TYR A 319 -0.37 11.61 -5.35
CA TYR A 319 -1.73 11.08 -5.44
C TYR A 319 -2.44 11.22 -4.07
N PRO A 320 -3.60 11.92 -4.00
CA PRO A 320 -4.18 12.31 -2.73
C PRO A 320 -4.55 11.15 -1.79
N GLU A 321 -4.98 10.02 -2.36
CA GLU A 321 -5.38 8.83 -1.60
C GLU A 321 -4.21 7.88 -1.32
N GLY A 322 -2.97 8.30 -1.56
CA GLY A 322 -1.78 7.46 -1.39
C GLY A 322 -1.44 6.67 -2.64
N GLY A 323 -0.24 6.93 -3.18
CA GLY A 323 0.33 6.25 -4.34
C GLY A 323 1.26 5.10 -3.94
N ARG A 324 2.36 4.94 -4.68
CA ARG A 324 3.35 3.87 -4.50
C ARG A 324 4.12 3.93 -3.17
N ASP A 325 3.90 4.96 -2.37
CA ASP A 325 4.43 5.09 -1.01
C ASP A 325 3.47 4.58 0.07
N TYR A 326 2.29 4.07 -0.29
CA TYR A 326 1.32 3.47 0.62
C TYR A 326 1.14 1.97 0.37
N HIS A 327 1.04 1.23 1.46
CA HIS A 327 0.64 -0.17 1.50
C HIS A 327 -0.66 -0.28 2.29
N TYR A 328 -1.69 -0.87 1.68
CA TYR A 328 -2.98 -1.17 2.30
C TYR A 328 -3.08 -2.66 2.61
N GLY A 329 -3.62 -2.98 3.79
CA GLY A 329 -4.08 -4.32 4.12
C GLY A 329 -5.55 -4.26 4.51
N THR A 330 -6.34 -5.19 4.01
CA THR A 330 -7.80 -5.17 4.14
C THR A 330 -8.36 -6.58 4.38
N LEU A 331 -9.50 -6.65 5.05
CA LEU A 331 -10.36 -7.84 5.05
C LEU A 331 -11.69 -7.45 4.43
N HIS A 332 -12.23 -8.26 3.52
CA HIS A 332 -13.60 -8.08 3.03
C HIS A 332 -14.51 -9.15 3.60
N TRP A 333 -15.68 -8.74 4.07
CA TRP A 333 -16.73 -9.63 4.55
C TRP A 333 -18.07 -8.89 4.52
N ASP A 334 -19.14 -9.65 4.39
CA ASP A 334 -20.49 -9.10 4.24
C ASP A 334 -21.55 -10.13 4.68
N HIS A 335 -22.75 -9.63 4.93
CA HIS A 335 -23.97 -10.39 5.18
C HIS A 335 -24.74 -10.71 3.87
N PRO A 336 -25.78 -11.56 3.91
CA PRO A 336 -26.58 -11.86 2.73
C PRO A 336 -27.55 -10.71 2.40
N ALA A 337 -27.48 -10.17 1.19
CA ALA A 337 -28.59 -9.41 0.61
C ALA A 337 -29.59 -10.38 -0.04
N GLU A 338 -30.87 -10.29 0.29
CA GLU A 338 -31.91 -11.20 -0.18
C GLU A 338 -32.34 -10.86 -1.62
N HIS A 339 -32.16 -9.60 -2.06
CA HIS A 339 -32.80 -9.10 -3.29
C HIS A 339 -31.93 -8.34 -4.28
N LYS A 340 -30.61 -8.23 -4.08
CA LYS A 340 -29.71 -7.71 -5.12
C LYS A 340 -28.66 -8.73 -5.54
N THR A 341 -28.99 -9.38 -6.66
CA THR A 341 -28.10 -9.97 -7.68
C THR A 341 -27.24 -11.16 -7.29
N LYS A 342 -27.26 -12.18 -8.17
CA LYS A 342 -26.35 -13.32 -8.20
C LYS A 342 -24.92 -12.87 -8.60
N GLY A 343 -24.30 -12.03 -7.77
CA GLY A 343 -22.97 -11.46 -8.01
C GLY A 343 -22.40 -10.76 -6.77
N PRO A 344 -21.10 -10.41 -6.79
CA PRO A 344 -20.44 -9.74 -5.68
C PRO A 344 -21.16 -8.41 -5.32
N SER A 345 -21.70 -8.29 -4.10
CA SER A 345 -22.29 -7.02 -3.60
C SER A 345 -21.21 -6.15 -2.97
N THR A 346 -20.95 -4.99 -3.57
CA THR A 346 -20.07 -3.97 -2.99
C THR A 346 -20.78 -3.06 -1.98
N GLU A 347 -22.13 -2.97 -2.05
CA GLU A 347 -22.94 -2.04 -1.24
C GLU A 347 -22.87 -2.34 0.27
N THR A 348 -22.73 -3.61 0.64
CA THR A 348 -22.85 -4.08 2.02
C THR A 348 -21.52 -4.61 2.58
N ASN A 349 -20.49 -4.67 1.74
CA ASN A 349 -19.13 -5.03 2.12
C ASN A 349 -18.57 -4.08 3.20
N ALA A 350 -18.22 -4.64 4.36
CA ALA A 350 -17.78 -3.87 5.53
C ALA A 350 -16.26 -3.59 5.57
N TYR A 351 -15.56 -3.79 4.45
CA TYR A 351 -14.09 -3.72 4.36
C TYR A 351 -13.46 -2.49 5.00
N TRP A 352 -14.09 -1.32 4.86
CA TRP A 352 -13.63 -0.04 5.41
C TRP A 352 -13.42 -0.06 6.93
N ARG A 353 -14.07 -0.99 7.64
CA ARG A 353 -13.91 -1.18 9.09
C ARG A 353 -12.66 -1.99 9.46
N THR A 354 -11.99 -2.60 8.48
CA THR A 354 -10.74 -3.36 8.65
C THR A 354 -9.76 -3.05 7.53
N THR A 355 -9.76 -1.83 7.00
CA THR A 355 -8.67 -1.35 6.14
C THR A 355 -7.65 -0.61 6.99
N GLY A 356 -6.39 -1.00 6.88
CA GLY A 356 -5.25 -0.30 7.47
C GLY A 356 -4.27 0.10 6.38
N ALA A 357 -3.64 1.27 6.53
CA ALA A 357 -2.67 1.77 5.57
C ALA A 357 -1.37 2.20 6.26
N LYS A 358 -0.25 1.94 5.60
CA LYS A 358 1.07 2.41 6.04
C LYS A 358 1.75 3.20 4.94
N LYS A 359 2.09 4.45 5.27
CA LYS A 359 2.93 5.31 4.45
C LYS A 359 4.42 5.06 4.74
N ILE A 360 5.21 4.81 3.70
CA ILE A 360 6.67 4.89 3.77
C ILE A 360 7.09 6.36 3.63
N ARG A 361 7.86 6.86 4.61
CA ARG A 361 8.24 8.28 4.67
C ARG A 361 9.40 8.67 3.76
N ARG A 362 10.25 7.72 3.37
CA ARG A 362 11.45 7.94 2.56
C ARG A 362 11.53 6.85 1.52
N GLY A 363 11.68 7.21 0.24
CA GLY A 363 11.53 6.20 -0.81
C GLY A 363 10.08 5.75 -0.96
N ASP A 364 9.85 4.83 -1.88
CA ASP A 364 8.55 4.23 -2.15
C ASP A 364 8.74 2.75 -2.48
N LEU A 365 7.63 2.01 -2.50
CA LEU A 365 7.60 0.55 -2.60
C LEU A 365 8.09 0.01 -3.96
N SER A 366 8.36 0.89 -4.92
CA SER A 366 8.93 0.54 -6.23
C SER A 366 10.46 0.60 -6.25
N GLN A 367 11.11 1.17 -5.23
CA GLN A 367 12.56 1.39 -5.25
C GLN A 367 13.36 0.14 -4.88
N GLY A 368 12.74 -0.84 -4.23
CA GLY A 368 13.37 -2.08 -3.80
C GLY A 368 12.35 -3.16 -3.47
N PHE A 369 12.87 -4.31 -3.08
CA PHE A 369 12.03 -5.41 -2.62
C PHE A 369 11.64 -5.19 -1.16
N HIS A 370 10.38 -5.49 -0.87
CA HIS A 370 9.79 -5.46 0.46
C HIS A 370 9.10 -6.80 0.74
N THR A 371 9.09 -7.22 2.00
CA THR A 371 8.37 -8.42 2.42
C THR A 371 6.99 -8.05 2.94
N TYR A 372 5.95 -8.33 2.17
CA TYR A 372 4.56 -8.14 2.59
C TYR A 372 4.08 -9.41 3.26
N GLY A 373 3.51 -9.31 4.47
CA GLY A 373 3.12 -10.52 5.17
C GLY A 373 1.98 -10.36 6.15
N ILE A 374 1.37 -11.52 6.42
CA ILE A 374 0.38 -11.69 7.47
C ILE A 374 0.81 -12.78 8.43
N GLN A 375 0.35 -12.65 9.67
CA GLN A 375 0.20 -13.75 10.61
C GLN A 375 -1.29 -13.86 10.92
N TRP A 376 -1.84 -15.06 10.75
CA TRP A 376 -3.26 -15.33 10.88
C TRP A 376 -3.46 -16.51 11.83
N THR A 377 -4.31 -16.33 12.84
CA THR A 377 -4.69 -17.36 13.79
C THR A 377 -6.21 -17.38 13.94
N GLU A 378 -6.73 -18.30 14.76
CA GLU A 378 -8.13 -18.26 15.16
C GLU A 378 -8.51 -16.97 15.91
N ASP A 379 -7.55 -16.35 16.60
CA ASP A 379 -7.78 -15.20 17.46
C ASP A 379 -7.48 -13.84 16.81
N TYR A 380 -6.67 -13.79 15.73
CA TYR A 380 -6.35 -12.52 15.08
C TYR A 380 -5.76 -12.66 13.67
N ILE A 381 -5.72 -11.54 12.95
CA ILE A 381 -4.85 -11.32 11.78
C ILE A 381 -3.99 -10.08 12.01
N TYR A 382 -2.68 -10.23 11.76
CA TYR A 382 -1.65 -9.21 11.92
C TYR A 382 -0.92 -9.00 10.60
N PHE A 383 -1.04 -7.81 10.02
CA PHE A 383 -0.41 -7.41 8.75
C PHE A 383 0.87 -6.60 9.02
N TYR A 384 1.93 -6.86 8.26
CA TYR A 384 3.22 -6.18 8.38
C TYR A 384 3.96 -6.07 7.05
N ILE A 385 4.95 -5.16 7.02
CA ILE A 385 5.88 -4.97 5.91
C ILE A 385 7.34 -5.03 6.41
N ASP A 386 8.20 -5.80 5.74
CA ASP A 386 9.62 -6.07 6.02
C ASP A 386 9.93 -6.74 7.35
N SER A 387 9.28 -6.29 8.43
CA SER A 387 9.44 -6.81 9.77
C SER A 387 8.14 -6.66 10.53
N ARG A 388 7.92 -7.58 11.48
CA ARG A 388 6.74 -7.61 12.36
C ARG A 388 6.58 -6.35 13.20
N VAL A 389 7.63 -5.55 13.38
CA VAL A 389 7.53 -4.25 14.08
C VAL A 389 6.87 -3.16 13.23
N HIS A 390 6.81 -3.33 11.91
CA HIS A 390 6.15 -2.41 10.99
C HIS A 390 4.73 -2.90 10.71
N GLN A 391 3.89 -2.86 11.75
CA GLN A 391 2.48 -3.18 11.65
C GLN A 391 1.77 -2.24 10.65
N ILE A 392 0.89 -2.83 9.86
CA ILE A 392 -0.07 -2.15 8.98
C ILE A 392 -1.45 -2.16 9.65
N LEU A 393 -1.91 -3.36 10.02
CA LEU A 393 -3.25 -3.61 10.53
C LEU A 393 -3.21 -4.76 11.54
N PHE A 394 -3.99 -4.66 12.61
CA PHE A 394 -4.23 -5.74 13.55
C PHE A 394 -5.73 -5.88 13.80
N ILE A 395 -6.27 -7.05 13.49
CA ILE A 395 -7.67 -7.40 13.72
C ILE A 395 -7.72 -8.56 14.71
N GLY A 396 -8.21 -8.29 15.92
CA GLY A 396 -8.53 -9.33 16.91
C GLY A 396 -9.95 -9.89 16.70
N PHE A 397 -10.10 -11.18 16.88
CA PHE A 397 -11.34 -11.93 16.87
C PHE A 397 -11.76 -12.26 18.30
N HIS A 398 -13.05 -12.08 18.59
CA HIS A 398 -13.64 -12.31 19.90
C HIS A 398 -15.00 -12.97 19.74
N ASP A 399 -15.24 -14.01 20.54
CA ASP A 399 -16.51 -14.75 20.61
C ASP A 399 -17.71 -13.83 20.92
N ASN A 400 -17.49 -12.85 21.80
CA ASN A 400 -18.49 -11.89 22.24
C ASN A 400 -18.70 -10.71 21.28
N ARG A 401 -17.91 -10.63 20.20
CA ARG A 401 -18.04 -9.62 19.14
C ARG A 401 -17.56 -10.20 17.81
N PRO A 402 -18.32 -11.15 17.22
CA PRO A 402 -17.96 -11.80 15.97
C PRO A 402 -17.93 -10.79 14.81
N MET A 403 -17.37 -11.20 13.67
CA MET A 403 -17.31 -10.33 12.48
C MET A 403 -18.68 -9.83 12.02
N TYR A 404 -19.76 -10.58 12.28
CA TYR A 404 -21.14 -10.13 12.07
C TYR A 404 -21.48 -8.85 12.82
N GLU A 405 -21.14 -8.78 14.11
CA GLU A 405 -21.35 -7.60 14.92
C GLU A 405 -20.38 -6.49 14.58
N ARG A 406 -19.13 -6.83 14.22
CA ARG A 406 -18.14 -5.84 13.74
C ARG A 406 -18.65 -5.12 12.48
N GLY A 407 -19.34 -5.82 11.58
CA GLY A 407 -19.94 -5.24 10.40
C GLY A 407 -21.16 -4.35 10.66
N HIS A 408 -21.73 -4.41 11.87
CA HIS A 408 -23.04 -3.80 12.22
C HIS A 408 -24.20 -4.31 11.36
N PHE A 409 -24.13 -5.54 10.86
CA PHE A 409 -25.14 -6.07 9.93
C PHE A 409 -26.51 -6.27 10.55
N ARG A 410 -26.61 -6.45 11.87
CA ARG A 410 -27.90 -6.55 12.58
C ARG A 410 -28.75 -5.28 12.50
N GLU A 411 -28.11 -4.13 12.25
CA GLU A 411 -28.78 -2.83 12.12
C GLU A 411 -29.26 -2.60 10.67
N LEU A 412 -28.80 -3.41 9.72
CA LEU A 412 -29.25 -3.37 8.34
C LEU A 412 -30.59 -4.12 8.24
N SER A 413 -31.53 -3.50 7.55
CA SER A 413 -32.76 -4.16 7.11
C SER A 413 -32.92 -3.94 5.63
N GLU A 414 -33.19 -5.00 4.88
CA GLU A 414 -33.53 -4.92 3.47
C GLU A 414 -35.03 -5.20 3.36
N ASN A 415 -35.77 -4.31 2.70
CA ASN A 415 -37.22 -4.43 2.54
C ASN A 415 -38.00 -4.65 3.87
N GLN A 416 -37.52 -4.04 4.97
CA GLN A 416 -38.08 -4.19 6.32
C GLN A 416 -37.95 -5.60 6.94
N THR A 417 -37.16 -6.49 6.34
CA THR A 417 -36.82 -7.80 6.90
C THR A 417 -35.47 -7.74 7.61
N LEU A 418 -35.36 -8.41 8.76
CA LEU A 418 -34.08 -8.63 9.43
C LEU A 418 -33.31 -9.71 8.67
N LEU A 419 -32.05 -9.43 8.38
CA LEU A 419 -31.22 -10.30 7.58
C LEU A 419 -30.56 -11.37 8.46
N GLU A 420 -30.53 -12.60 7.95
CA GLU A 420 -29.99 -13.76 8.67
C GLU A 420 -28.45 -13.69 8.72
N ASN A 421 -27.87 -14.13 9.85
CA ASN A 421 -26.42 -14.21 9.98
C ASN A 421 -25.89 -15.43 9.18
N PRO A 422 -25.12 -15.23 8.09
CA PRO A 422 -24.66 -16.32 7.25
C PRO A 422 -23.61 -17.21 7.94
N TRP A 423 -23.06 -16.73 9.06
CA TRP A 423 -22.04 -17.42 9.85
C TRP A 423 -22.63 -18.07 11.11
N ALA A 424 -23.95 -18.11 11.26
CA ALA A 424 -24.60 -18.73 12.43
C ALA A 424 -24.26 -20.22 12.58
N GLU A 425 -23.98 -20.91 11.47
CA GLU A 425 -23.58 -22.32 11.44
C GLU A 425 -22.05 -22.53 11.55
N SER A 426 -21.25 -21.46 11.64
CA SER A 426 -19.81 -21.60 11.82
C SER A 426 -19.50 -22.35 13.12
N THR A 427 -18.54 -23.27 13.05
CA THR A 427 -18.00 -23.97 14.23
C THR A 427 -16.91 -23.16 14.95
N SER A 428 -16.60 -21.95 14.47
CA SER A 428 -15.61 -21.08 15.10
C SER A 428 -16.01 -20.69 16.51
N THR A 429 -15.08 -20.87 17.45
CA THR A 429 -15.26 -20.44 18.84
C THR A 429 -14.74 -19.03 19.11
N SER A 430 -14.02 -18.41 18.16
CA SER A 430 -13.43 -17.08 18.31
C SER A 430 -14.21 -15.97 17.59
N GLY A 431 -15.32 -16.31 16.92
CA GLY A 431 -16.12 -15.34 16.18
C GLY A 431 -15.42 -14.80 14.92
N ASN A 432 -14.46 -15.54 14.38
CA ASN A 432 -13.61 -15.12 13.25
C ASN A 432 -14.16 -15.46 11.86
N ALA A 433 -15.29 -16.17 11.76
CA ALA A 433 -15.94 -16.42 10.47
C ALA A 433 -16.22 -15.10 9.74
N PRO A 434 -15.93 -14.99 8.42
CA PRO A 434 -15.61 -16.09 7.50
C PRO A 434 -14.12 -16.47 7.39
N PHE A 435 -13.25 -15.89 8.21
CA PHE A 435 -11.79 -16.12 8.18
C PHE A 435 -11.38 -17.38 8.98
N ASP A 436 -12.26 -18.38 9.00
CA ASP A 436 -12.12 -19.70 9.63
C ASP A 436 -12.07 -20.85 8.61
N GLN A 437 -11.96 -20.51 7.33
CA GLN A 437 -11.82 -21.45 6.21
C GLN A 437 -10.39 -21.45 5.65
N LYS A 438 -10.10 -22.35 4.71
CA LYS A 438 -8.81 -22.39 3.99
C LYS A 438 -8.80 -21.37 2.87
N PHE A 439 -7.70 -20.64 2.70
CA PHE A 439 -7.53 -19.61 1.68
C PHE A 439 -6.31 -19.90 0.79
N TYR A 440 -6.41 -19.62 -0.50
CA TYR A 440 -5.31 -19.65 -1.49
C TYR A 440 -4.79 -18.25 -1.79
N LEU A 441 -3.56 -18.17 -2.31
CA LEU A 441 -2.88 -16.91 -2.64
C LEU A 441 -3.16 -16.49 -4.08
N ILE A 442 -3.30 -15.19 -4.31
CA ILE A 442 -3.46 -14.54 -5.60
C ILE A 442 -2.47 -13.38 -5.71
N MET A 443 -1.88 -13.21 -6.89
CA MET A 443 -1.04 -12.06 -7.23
C MET A 443 -1.39 -11.52 -8.61
N ASN A 444 -1.52 -10.21 -8.75
CA ASN A 444 -1.80 -9.55 -10.02
C ASN A 444 -1.35 -8.09 -10.05
N VAL A 445 -1.39 -7.51 -11.25
CA VAL A 445 -1.36 -6.06 -11.47
C VAL A 445 -2.57 -5.69 -12.32
N ALA A 446 -3.63 -5.19 -11.69
CA ALA A 446 -4.78 -4.63 -12.39
C ALA A 446 -4.44 -3.22 -12.93
N VAL A 447 -5.20 -2.74 -13.92
CA VAL A 447 -4.98 -1.41 -14.51
C VAL A 447 -6.29 -0.67 -14.67
N GLY A 448 -6.38 0.54 -14.10
CA GLY A 448 -7.64 1.27 -13.98
C GLY A 448 -8.69 0.47 -13.20
N SER A 449 -9.82 1.09 -12.90
CA SER A 449 -10.94 0.41 -12.24
C SER A 449 -12.16 1.32 -12.15
N ARG A 450 -13.34 0.71 -12.08
CA ARG A 450 -14.61 1.40 -11.74
C ARG A 450 -15.04 1.18 -10.29
N SER A 451 -14.18 0.56 -9.47
CA SER A 451 -14.51 0.14 -8.10
C SER A 451 -14.46 1.25 -7.04
N GLY A 452 -14.10 2.48 -7.39
CA GLY A 452 -13.77 3.53 -6.42
C GLY A 452 -12.36 3.43 -5.85
N TRP A 453 -11.55 2.43 -6.23
CA TRP A 453 -10.15 2.36 -5.80
C TRP A 453 -9.35 3.60 -6.22
N PHE A 454 -9.62 4.10 -7.43
CA PHE A 454 -9.19 5.42 -7.87
C PHE A 454 -10.39 6.36 -7.76
N LEU A 455 -10.37 7.31 -6.81
CA LEU A 455 -11.52 8.17 -6.55
C LEU A 455 -11.78 9.15 -7.70
N ASP A 456 -13.07 9.36 -8.01
CA ASP A 456 -13.50 10.38 -8.97
C ASP A 456 -13.04 11.77 -8.54
N ASN A 457 -12.59 12.58 -9.51
CA ASN A 457 -12.10 13.95 -9.31
C ASN A 457 -10.81 14.07 -8.47
N MET A 458 -10.02 12.99 -8.36
CA MET A 458 -8.77 12.98 -7.60
C MET A 458 -7.57 12.61 -8.49
N GLY A 459 -6.43 13.29 -8.28
CA GLY A 459 -5.15 12.96 -8.92
C GLY A 459 -5.16 12.96 -10.44
N ASP A 460 -5.93 13.87 -11.07
CA ASP A 460 -6.10 13.98 -12.53
C ASP A 460 -6.62 12.69 -13.20
N LYS A 461 -7.39 11.88 -12.45
CA LYS A 461 -8.07 10.69 -12.98
C LYS A 461 -8.89 11.04 -14.23
N PRO A 462 -8.64 10.38 -15.38
CA PRO A 462 -9.28 10.77 -16.64
C PRO A 462 -10.69 10.20 -16.86
N TRP A 463 -11.14 9.24 -16.03
CA TRP A 463 -12.47 8.63 -16.14
C TRP A 463 -13.31 8.84 -14.88
N ILE A 464 -14.63 8.65 -15.02
CA ILE A 464 -15.59 8.63 -13.92
C ILE A 464 -16.15 7.22 -13.78
N ASP A 465 -16.19 6.67 -12.57
CA ASP A 465 -16.55 5.25 -12.35
C ASP A 465 -17.97 4.93 -12.81
N GLY A 466 -18.90 5.87 -12.61
CA GLY A 466 -20.30 5.73 -13.03
C GLY A 466 -20.54 5.87 -14.54
N ALA A 467 -19.57 6.36 -15.32
CA ALA A 467 -19.74 6.62 -16.75
C ALA A 467 -19.73 5.31 -17.56
N THR A 468 -20.59 5.19 -18.57
CA THR A 468 -20.62 4.02 -19.45
C THR A 468 -19.32 3.90 -20.26
N ASN A 469 -18.77 5.02 -20.69
CA ASN A 469 -17.55 5.15 -21.49
C ASN A 469 -16.24 5.23 -20.66
N ALA A 470 -16.22 4.80 -19.40
CA ALA A 470 -15.06 4.99 -18.51
C ALA A 470 -13.74 4.40 -19.07
N GLN A 471 -13.78 3.21 -19.68
CA GLN A 471 -12.60 2.60 -20.33
C GLN A 471 -12.10 3.42 -21.52
N TRP A 472 -13.01 4.07 -22.25
CA TRP A 472 -12.66 4.91 -23.37
C TRP A 472 -12.02 6.22 -22.91
N ASP A 473 -12.55 6.86 -21.87
CA ASP A 473 -11.95 8.06 -21.29
C ASP A 473 -10.54 7.77 -20.74
N PHE A 474 -10.37 6.61 -20.10
CA PHE A 474 -9.05 6.10 -19.74
C PHE A 474 -8.13 5.96 -20.96
N TRP A 475 -8.56 5.29 -22.02
CA TRP A 475 -7.74 5.09 -23.21
C TRP A 475 -7.41 6.38 -23.96
N ASN A 476 -8.36 7.30 -24.10
CA ASN A 476 -8.15 8.61 -24.72
C ASN A 476 -7.10 9.44 -23.99
N ALA A 477 -6.93 9.22 -22.69
CA ALA A 477 -5.91 9.86 -21.89
C ALA A 477 -4.55 9.12 -21.88
N ALA A 478 -4.33 8.12 -22.75
CA ALA A 478 -3.10 7.34 -22.79
C ALA A 478 -1.83 8.19 -22.92
N GLU A 479 -1.86 9.29 -23.67
CA GLU A 479 -0.74 10.21 -23.77
C GLU A 479 -0.37 10.89 -22.44
N GLN A 480 -1.30 10.94 -21.48
CA GLN A 480 -1.07 11.52 -20.15
C GLN A 480 -0.49 10.50 -19.18
N TRP A 481 -1.06 9.30 -19.10
CA TRP A 481 -0.67 8.31 -18.09
C TRP A 481 0.40 7.32 -18.56
N LEU A 482 0.45 6.96 -19.83
CA LEU A 482 1.42 5.96 -20.32
C LEU A 482 2.88 6.39 -20.13
N PRO A 483 3.26 7.68 -20.31
CA PRO A 483 4.63 8.13 -20.02
C PRO A 483 5.04 8.00 -18.55
N THR A 484 4.08 7.86 -17.63
CA THR A 484 4.37 7.67 -16.21
C THR A 484 4.76 6.23 -15.87
N TRP A 485 4.46 5.28 -16.76
CA TRP A 485 4.77 3.87 -16.56
C TRP A 485 6.27 3.61 -16.71
N GLY A 486 6.84 2.91 -15.74
CA GLY A 486 8.25 2.54 -15.76
C GLY A 486 8.66 1.78 -17.03
N GLU A 487 9.91 1.92 -17.43
CA GLU A 487 10.47 1.16 -18.56
C GLU A 487 10.61 -0.33 -18.21
N GLY A 488 10.28 -1.21 -19.16
CA GLY A 488 10.37 -2.66 -18.98
C GLY A 488 9.64 -3.13 -17.73
N ASP A 489 10.30 -3.94 -16.90
CA ASP A 489 9.73 -4.53 -15.69
C ASP A 489 9.31 -3.50 -14.63
N ARG A 490 9.77 -2.25 -14.73
CA ARG A 490 9.43 -1.19 -13.76
C ARG A 490 7.95 -0.82 -13.78
N ARG A 491 7.19 -1.13 -14.83
CA ARG A 491 5.72 -1.00 -14.86
C ARG A 491 4.99 -2.24 -14.33
N GLY A 492 5.71 -3.29 -13.95
CA GLY A 492 5.17 -4.52 -13.40
C GLY A 492 5.51 -4.72 -11.93
N MET A 493 4.85 -5.69 -11.32
CA MET A 493 5.23 -6.20 -10.01
C MET A 493 6.25 -7.33 -10.21
N THR A 494 7.41 -7.23 -9.56
CA THR A 494 8.42 -8.30 -9.55
C THR A 494 8.39 -9.00 -8.20
N VAL A 495 8.15 -10.30 -8.18
CA VAL A 495 8.05 -11.15 -6.98
C VAL A 495 9.26 -12.06 -6.91
N ARG A 496 10.06 -11.92 -5.86
CA ARG A 496 11.27 -12.73 -5.64
C ARG A 496 10.97 -14.03 -4.93
N SER A 497 10.08 -14.02 -3.95
CA SER A 497 9.73 -15.23 -3.22
C SER A 497 8.34 -15.20 -2.62
N VAL A 498 7.75 -16.38 -2.47
CA VAL A 498 6.52 -16.64 -1.72
C VAL A 498 6.82 -17.71 -0.68
N LYS A 499 6.40 -17.49 0.56
CA LYS A 499 6.48 -18.46 1.64
C LYS A 499 5.16 -18.54 2.38
N MET A 500 4.65 -19.74 2.53
CA MET A 500 3.45 -20.05 3.31
C MET A 500 3.81 -21.04 4.40
N TRP A 501 3.48 -20.69 5.63
CA TRP A 501 3.55 -21.58 6.77
C TRP A 501 2.16 -21.78 7.34
N GLN A 502 1.85 -23.00 7.75
CA GLN A 502 0.63 -23.30 8.48
C GLN A 502 0.90 -23.28 9.99
N ALA A 503 -0.08 -22.85 10.78
CA ALA A 503 0.01 -22.87 12.23
C ALA A 503 0.08 -24.32 12.75
N GLY A 504 1.01 -24.58 13.69
CA GLY A 504 1.27 -25.90 14.26
C GLY A 504 2.67 -26.43 13.96
N ALA A 505 3.09 -27.45 14.71
CA ALA A 505 4.34 -28.16 14.45
C ALA A 505 4.19 -29.07 13.20
N CYS A 506 5.27 -29.26 12.44
CA CYS A 506 5.24 -30.14 11.29
C CYS A 506 4.86 -31.58 11.67
N GLY A 507 3.90 -32.17 10.95
CA GLY A 507 3.43 -33.54 11.19
C GLY A 507 2.45 -33.68 12.36
N ALA A 508 2.00 -32.59 12.99
CA ALA A 508 0.88 -32.63 13.91
C ALA A 508 -0.43 -32.75 13.13
N ASP A 509 -1.22 -33.79 13.41
CA ASP A 509 -2.62 -33.84 13.01
C ASP A 509 -3.31 -32.67 13.72
N GLN A 510 -3.82 -31.70 12.94
CA GLN A 510 -4.72 -30.70 13.50
C GLN A 510 -6.04 -31.42 13.81
N GLU A 511 -6.16 -32.04 14.98
CA GLU A 511 -7.47 -32.14 15.63
C GLU A 511 -7.88 -30.73 16.00
N LEU A 512 -8.69 -30.17 15.11
CA LEU A 512 -9.33 -28.87 15.18
C LEU A 512 -10.13 -28.81 16.48
N LYS A 513 -9.92 -27.77 17.29
CA LYS A 513 -10.85 -27.44 18.38
C LYS A 513 -12.00 -26.60 17.88
#